data_AF-A0A6B3ECH6-F1
#
_entry.id   AF-A0A6B3ECH6-F1
#
_cell.length_a   1.000
_cell.length_b   1.000
_cell.length_c   1.000
_cell.angle_alpha   90.00
_cell.angle_beta   90.00
_cell.angle_gamma   90.00
#
_symmetry.space_group_name_H-M   'P 1'
#
loop_
_entity.id
_entity.type
_entity.pdbx_description
1 polymer ?
#
loop_
_entity_poly.entity_id
_entity_poly.type
_entity_poly.pdbx_seq_one_letter_code
_entity_poly.pdbx_strand_id
1 'polypeptide(L)'
;PNGAEEERDWAPTIRKVADLMQATAAVAHLDPTTDAPAWIGPAHDADAPAGPIVACRNGLLRVADRALLPLSPRFFNLVSVPFAYDPDATAPAWEAFLRKLWPDDPAPAATLQEWFGYVLSGRTDQQKILLIIGPTRSGKGTIARILAALVGAGNVAGPTLASLGTNFGLSTLVGKPFAIISDARLSGREGGPVVERLLTISGEDTIDVDRKYRQPWTGKLPTRLMILSNELPQFGDSSGVIAQRFVVLNMALSWLGQEDTTLT
;
A
#
# COMPACT_ATOMS: atom_id res chain seq x y z
N PRO A 1 -48.02 3.98 37.69
CA PRO A 1 -48.21 4.13 36.23
C PRO A 1 -47.88 5.56 35.81
N ASN A 2 -46.71 5.80 35.20
CA ASN A 2 -46.42 6.95 34.34
C ASN A 2 -44.94 6.89 33.96
N GLY A 3 -44.68 6.28 32.81
CA GLY A 3 -43.37 6.19 32.19
C GLY A 3 -43.59 5.79 30.74
N ALA A 4 -44.47 6.53 30.04
CA ALA A 4 -44.66 6.32 28.62
C ALA A 4 -43.37 6.76 27.92
N GLU A 5 -42.75 5.84 27.18
CA GLU A 5 -41.61 6.16 26.33
C GLU A 5 -42.05 7.22 25.31
N GLU A 6 -41.33 8.34 25.28
CA GLU A 6 -41.57 9.44 24.35
C GLU A 6 -40.48 9.37 23.27
N GLU A 7 -40.84 8.94 22.05
CA GLU A 7 -39.97 9.04 20.89
C GLU A 7 -39.82 10.51 20.48
N ARG A 8 -38.58 10.97 20.36
CA ARG A 8 -38.23 12.31 19.88
C ARG A 8 -37.22 12.22 18.76
N ASP A 9 -37.29 13.15 17.84
CA ASP A 9 -36.26 13.30 16.80
C ASP A 9 -34.87 13.45 17.43
N TRP A 10 -33.92 12.67 16.93
CA TRP A 10 -32.56 12.73 17.41
C TRP A 10 -31.96 14.10 17.06
N ALA A 11 -31.77 14.93 18.10
CA ALA A 11 -31.06 16.21 18.02
C ALA A 11 -29.60 16.02 18.48
N PRO A 12 -28.68 15.63 17.58
CA PRO A 12 -27.28 15.40 17.92
C PRO A 12 -26.59 16.69 18.37
N THR A 13 -25.73 16.55 19.38
CA THR A 13 -24.78 17.58 19.78
C THR A 13 -23.37 16.98 19.73
N ILE A 14 -22.33 17.82 19.64
CA ILE A 14 -20.93 17.36 19.68
C ILE A 14 -20.69 16.43 20.88
N ARG A 15 -21.25 16.78 22.05
CA ARG A 15 -21.14 15.96 23.26
C ARG A 15 -21.84 14.60 23.13
N LYS A 16 -23.10 14.56 22.66
CA LYS A 16 -23.83 13.30 22.46
C LYS A 16 -23.11 12.37 21.48
N VAL A 17 -22.52 12.93 20.42
CA VAL A 17 -21.73 12.17 19.45
C VAL A 17 -20.44 11.67 20.07
N ALA A 18 -19.73 12.50 20.85
CA ALA A 18 -18.51 12.09 21.54
C ALA A 18 -18.78 10.96 22.56
N ASP A 19 -19.83 11.10 23.37
CA ASP A 19 -20.23 10.09 24.37
C ASP A 19 -20.60 8.76 23.67
N LEU A 20 -21.35 8.82 22.57
CA LEU A 20 -21.69 7.65 21.75
C LEU A 20 -20.44 7.00 21.15
N MET A 21 -19.53 7.79 20.58
CA MET A 21 -18.27 7.29 20.03
C MET A 21 -17.42 6.61 21.11
N GLN A 22 -17.36 7.18 22.31
CA GLN A 22 -16.63 6.62 23.44
C GLN A 22 -17.26 5.31 23.92
N ALA A 23 -18.59 5.26 24.07
CA ALA A 23 -19.30 4.03 24.44
C ALA A 23 -19.12 2.94 23.38
N THR A 24 -19.20 3.30 22.10
CA THR A 24 -18.98 2.37 20.98
C THR A 24 -17.54 1.87 20.96
N ALA A 25 -16.55 2.74 21.18
CA ALA A 25 -15.15 2.36 21.26
C ALA A 25 -14.87 1.40 22.43
N ALA A 26 -15.57 1.55 23.56
CA ALA A 26 -15.44 0.65 24.70
C ALA A 26 -15.96 -0.77 24.41
N VAL A 27 -17.02 -0.91 23.61
CA VAL A 27 -17.58 -2.23 23.24
C VAL A 27 -16.94 -2.84 22.00
N ALA A 28 -16.35 -2.03 21.12
CA ALA A 28 -15.66 -2.45 19.90
C ALA A 28 -14.13 -2.54 20.08
N HIS A 29 -13.64 -2.52 21.33
CA HIS A 29 -12.22 -2.60 21.61
C HIS A 29 -11.68 -3.97 21.18
N LEU A 30 -10.81 -3.97 20.18
CA LEU A 30 -10.03 -5.14 19.82
C LEU A 30 -8.84 -5.27 20.76
N ASP A 31 -8.31 -6.48 20.90
CA ASP A 31 -7.07 -6.68 21.63
C ASP A 31 -5.97 -5.79 21.01
N PRO A 32 -5.16 -5.08 21.82
CA PRO A 32 -4.10 -4.21 21.32
C PRO A 32 -3.06 -4.89 20.41
N THR A 33 -3.01 -6.23 20.41
CA THR A 33 -2.16 -7.04 19.54
C THR A 33 -2.79 -7.40 18.19
N THR A 34 -4.06 -7.02 17.96
CA THR A 34 -4.77 -7.30 16.71
C THR A 34 -4.40 -6.28 15.63
N ASP A 35 -3.41 -6.60 14.81
CA ASP A 35 -3.05 -5.81 13.64
C ASP A 35 -3.93 -6.15 12.43
N ALA A 36 -4.36 -5.14 11.69
CA ALA A 36 -5.06 -5.34 10.43
C ALA A 36 -4.08 -5.73 9.30
N PRO A 37 -4.47 -6.62 8.36
CA PRO A 37 -5.76 -7.28 8.28
C PRO A 37 -5.86 -8.53 9.18
N ALA A 38 -7.00 -8.72 9.86
CA ALA A 38 -7.27 -9.87 10.72
C ALA A 38 -8.75 -10.28 10.71
N TRP A 39 -9.03 -11.53 11.05
CA TRP A 39 -10.39 -11.99 11.30
C TRP A 39 -10.73 -11.79 12.79
N ILE A 40 -11.83 -11.09 13.08
CA ILE A 40 -12.27 -10.78 14.45
C ILE A 40 -13.55 -11.55 14.81
N GLY A 41 -13.76 -11.82 16.10
CA GLY A 41 -14.97 -12.42 16.65
C GLY A 41 -14.76 -13.79 17.34
N PRO A 42 -15.82 -14.34 17.96
CA PRO A 42 -15.72 -15.45 18.91
C PRO A 42 -15.50 -16.84 18.29
N ALA A 43 -15.58 -16.99 16.96
CA ALA A 43 -15.16 -18.23 16.30
C ALA A 43 -13.64 -18.20 16.16
N HIS A 44 -12.97 -19.13 16.84
CA HIS A 44 -11.53 -19.33 16.87
C HIS A 44 -10.83 -19.08 15.52
N ASP A 45 -9.59 -18.57 15.57
CA ASP A 45 -8.66 -18.44 14.43
C ASP A 45 -8.59 -19.70 13.54
N ALA A 46 -8.93 -20.88 14.09
CA ALA A 46 -8.96 -22.16 13.39
C ALA A 46 -9.94 -22.23 12.19
N ASP A 47 -11.04 -21.48 12.20
CA ASP A 47 -12.02 -21.45 11.10
C ASP A 47 -11.80 -20.26 10.14
N ALA A 48 -10.84 -19.38 10.45
CA ALA A 48 -10.54 -18.25 9.58
C ALA A 48 -9.94 -18.73 8.25
N PRO A 49 -10.39 -18.18 7.11
CA PRO A 49 -9.76 -18.47 5.83
C PRO A 49 -8.25 -18.23 5.87
N ALA A 50 -7.47 -19.28 5.63
CA ALA A 50 -6.01 -19.18 5.61
C ALA A 50 -5.52 -18.42 4.37
N GLY A 51 -4.47 -17.62 4.58
CA GLY A 51 -3.74 -16.93 3.51
C GLY A 51 -4.23 -15.52 3.20
N PRO A 52 -3.60 -14.84 2.23
CA PRO A 52 -3.87 -13.44 1.93
C PRO A 52 -5.29 -13.24 1.37
N ILE A 53 -5.97 -12.20 1.86
CA ILE A 53 -7.30 -11.79 1.42
C ILE A 53 -7.22 -10.39 0.81
N VAL A 54 -7.78 -10.22 -0.39
CA VAL A 54 -8.00 -8.91 -1.02
C VAL A 54 -9.47 -8.54 -0.89
N ALA A 55 -9.77 -7.45 -0.19
CA ALA A 55 -11.13 -6.94 -0.09
C ALA A 55 -11.51 -6.19 -1.38
N CYS A 56 -12.36 -6.81 -2.20
CA CYS A 56 -12.91 -6.26 -3.43
C CYS A 56 -14.34 -5.73 -3.19
N ARG A 57 -14.90 -4.97 -4.15
CA ARG A 57 -16.27 -4.43 -4.04
C ARG A 57 -17.36 -5.49 -3.93
N ASN A 58 -17.13 -6.68 -4.48
CA ASN A 58 -18.10 -7.78 -4.54
C ASN A 58 -17.78 -8.95 -3.58
N GLY A 59 -16.73 -8.86 -2.77
CA GLY A 59 -16.36 -9.94 -1.87
C GLY A 59 -14.93 -9.88 -1.36
N LEU A 60 -14.58 -10.86 -0.55
CA LEU A 60 -13.25 -11.07 0.00
C LEU A 60 -12.55 -12.15 -0.82
N LEU A 61 -11.64 -11.74 -1.70
CA LEU A 61 -10.91 -12.66 -2.57
C LEU A 61 -9.78 -13.32 -1.78
N ARG A 62 -9.84 -14.64 -1.63
CA ARG A 62 -8.70 -15.42 -1.14
C ARG A 62 -7.72 -15.68 -2.27
N VAL A 63 -6.50 -15.18 -2.12
CA VAL A 63 -5.51 -15.17 -3.21
C VAL A 63 -5.04 -16.58 -3.56
N ALA A 64 -4.95 -17.48 -2.57
CA ALA A 64 -4.38 -18.82 -2.74
C ALA A 64 -5.12 -19.69 -3.76
N ASP A 65 -6.45 -19.66 -3.76
CA ASP A 65 -7.32 -20.49 -4.60
C ASP A 65 -8.30 -19.68 -5.46
N ARG A 66 -8.21 -18.34 -5.40
CA ARG A 66 -9.11 -17.40 -6.09
C ARG A 66 -10.57 -17.55 -5.69
N ALA A 67 -10.86 -18.09 -4.50
CA ALA A 67 -12.21 -18.17 -3.99
C ALA A 67 -12.70 -16.77 -3.56
N LEU A 68 -13.88 -16.37 -4.05
CA LEU A 68 -14.53 -15.14 -3.63
C LEU A 68 -15.50 -15.42 -2.48
N LEU A 69 -15.12 -15.00 -1.27
CA LEU A 69 -15.95 -15.15 -0.08
C LEU A 69 -16.92 -13.96 0.05
N PRO A 70 -18.08 -14.13 0.71
CA PRO A 70 -18.98 -13.02 1.00
C PRO A 70 -18.29 -11.94 1.83
N LEU A 71 -18.68 -10.67 1.63
CA LEU A 71 -18.26 -9.58 2.51
C LEU A 71 -18.70 -9.88 3.94
N SER A 72 -17.77 -9.68 4.88
CA SER A 72 -18.02 -9.91 6.30
C SER A 72 -17.43 -8.80 7.13
N PRO A 73 -18.18 -8.21 8.08
CA PRO A 73 -17.63 -7.24 9.03
C PRO A 73 -16.60 -7.87 9.98
N ARG A 74 -16.49 -9.22 9.98
CA ARG A 74 -15.47 -9.95 10.73
C ARG A 74 -14.09 -9.85 10.11
N PHE A 75 -13.96 -9.48 8.84
CA PHE A 75 -12.64 -9.23 8.26
C PHE A 75 -12.24 -7.79 8.56
N PHE A 76 -11.54 -7.59 9.66
CA PHE A 76 -11.01 -6.31 10.08
C PHE A 76 -9.86 -5.91 9.17
N ASN A 77 -10.12 -4.95 8.29
CA ASN A 77 -9.17 -4.51 7.28
C ASN A 77 -9.35 -3.01 7.03
N LEU A 78 -8.25 -2.32 6.74
CA LEU A 78 -8.21 -0.87 6.54
C LEU A 78 -8.29 -0.47 5.07
N VAL A 79 -8.14 -1.41 4.14
CA VAL A 79 -7.95 -1.15 2.71
C VAL A 79 -8.84 -2.06 1.87
N SER A 80 -9.66 -1.49 0.99
CA SER A 80 -10.33 -2.24 -0.08
C SER A 80 -9.91 -1.71 -1.45
N VAL A 81 -9.82 -2.60 -2.44
CA VAL A 81 -9.56 -2.23 -3.82
C VAL A 81 -10.83 -1.69 -4.48
N PRO A 82 -10.75 -0.71 -5.41
CA PRO A 82 -11.91 0.00 -5.92
C PRO A 82 -12.60 -0.74 -7.08
N PHE A 83 -12.47 -2.06 -7.18
CA PHE A 83 -13.06 -2.84 -8.26
C PHE A 83 -13.68 -4.15 -7.73
N ALA A 84 -14.58 -4.72 -8.52
CA ALA A 84 -15.11 -6.06 -8.28
C ALA A 84 -14.13 -7.09 -8.86
N TYR A 85 -13.93 -8.21 -8.17
CA TYR A 85 -13.16 -9.32 -8.70
C TYR A 85 -13.96 -10.01 -9.82
N ASP A 86 -13.30 -10.20 -10.95
CA ASP A 86 -13.80 -10.94 -12.10
C ASP A 86 -12.73 -11.99 -12.49
N PRO A 87 -13.01 -13.30 -12.37
CA PRO A 87 -12.06 -14.35 -12.69
C PRO A 87 -11.72 -14.44 -14.19
N ASP A 88 -12.57 -13.90 -15.06
CA ASP A 88 -12.42 -13.93 -16.51
C ASP A 88 -11.84 -12.62 -17.07
N ALA A 89 -11.50 -11.67 -16.20
CA ALA A 89 -10.93 -10.39 -16.60
C ALA A 89 -9.61 -10.56 -17.36
N THR A 90 -9.52 -9.89 -18.52
CA THR A 90 -8.31 -9.82 -19.34
C THR A 90 -7.78 -8.39 -19.40
N ALA A 91 -6.50 -8.22 -19.73
CA ALA A 91 -5.87 -6.90 -19.84
C ALA A 91 -5.01 -6.76 -21.11
N PRO A 92 -5.59 -6.96 -22.31
CA PRO A 92 -4.81 -7.05 -23.56
C PRO A 92 -3.99 -5.78 -23.86
N ALA A 93 -4.51 -4.60 -23.52
CA ALA A 93 -3.79 -3.33 -23.67
C ALA A 93 -2.59 -3.22 -22.71
N TRP A 94 -2.75 -3.67 -21.47
CA TRP A 94 -1.67 -3.72 -20.48
C TRP A 94 -0.59 -4.73 -20.88
N GLU A 95 -0.99 -5.93 -21.29
CA GLU A 95 -0.06 -6.94 -21.78
C GLU A 95 0.71 -6.48 -23.03
N ALA A 96 0.02 -5.81 -23.96
CA ALA A 96 0.66 -5.22 -25.13
C ALA A 96 1.64 -4.10 -24.74
N PHE A 97 1.28 -3.28 -23.75
CA PHE A 97 2.19 -2.28 -23.18
C PHE A 97 3.43 -2.93 -22.57
N LEU A 98 3.29 -3.98 -21.76
CA LEU A 98 4.43 -4.69 -21.15
C LEU A 98 5.36 -5.31 -22.21
N ARG A 99 4.79 -5.93 -23.27
CA ARG A 99 5.59 -6.44 -24.40
C ARG A 99 6.36 -5.35 -25.15
N LYS A 100 5.83 -4.12 -25.20
CA LYS A 100 6.55 -2.97 -25.76
C LYS A 100 7.68 -2.50 -24.87
N LEU A 101 7.56 -2.65 -23.54
CA LEU A 101 8.62 -2.26 -22.58
C LEU A 101 9.83 -3.19 -22.64
N TRP A 102 9.59 -4.50 -22.78
CA TRP A 102 10.61 -5.53 -22.83
C TRP A 102 10.32 -6.54 -23.96
N PRO A 103 10.63 -6.19 -25.22
CA PRO A 103 10.29 -7.02 -26.38
C PRO A 103 11.05 -8.35 -26.41
N ASP A 104 12.28 -8.36 -25.91
CA ASP A 104 13.19 -9.50 -26.00
C ASP A 104 13.31 -10.29 -24.68
N ASP A 105 12.71 -9.81 -23.59
CA ASP A 105 12.82 -10.41 -22.26
C ASP A 105 11.49 -10.32 -21.49
N PRO A 106 10.75 -11.43 -21.30
CA PRO A 106 9.51 -11.42 -20.53
C PRO A 106 9.74 -11.40 -19.00
N ALA A 107 10.96 -11.65 -18.49
CA ALA A 107 11.21 -11.80 -17.06
C ALA A 107 10.95 -10.53 -16.23
N PRO A 108 11.30 -9.31 -16.70
CA PRO A 108 10.92 -8.07 -16.02
C PRO A 108 9.40 -7.86 -15.94
N ALA A 109 8.65 -8.23 -16.99
CA ALA A 109 7.20 -8.14 -17.00
C ALA A 109 6.56 -9.11 -16.00
N ALA A 110 7.07 -10.34 -15.91
CA ALA A 110 6.64 -11.33 -14.92
C ALA A 110 6.94 -10.85 -13.48
N THR A 111 8.16 -10.35 -13.24
CA THR A 111 8.55 -9.77 -11.94
C THR A 111 7.65 -8.59 -11.55
N LEU A 112 7.29 -7.72 -12.52
CA LEU A 112 6.37 -6.62 -12.28
C LEU A 112 4.97 -7.11 -11.92
N GLN A 113 4.49 -8.18 -12.57
CA GLN A 113 3.21 -8.81 -12.24
C GLN A 113 3.21 -9.41 -10.83
N GLU A 114 4.30 -10.07 -10.42
CA GLU A 114 4.49 -10.55 -9.04
C GLU A 114 4.47 -9.40 -8.04
N TRP A 115 5.14 -8.27 -8.35
CA TRP A 115 5.10 -7.08 -7.53
C TRP A 115 3.67 -6.51 -7.38
N PHE A 116 2.88 -6.48 -8.46
CA PHE A 116 1.49 -6.06 -8.40
C PHE A 116 0.67 -6.99 -7.50
N GLY A 117 0.86 -8.31 -7.62
CA GLY A 117 0.22 -9.30 -6.74
C GLY A 117 0.63 -9.12 -5.27
N TYR A 118 1.92 -8.89 -5.01
CA TYR A 118 2.45 -8.63 -3.67
C TYR A 118 1.79 -7.39 -3.05
N VAL A 119 1.71 -6.28 -3.80
CA VAL A 119 1.02 -5.07 -3.35
C VAL A 119 -0.49 -5.30 -3.20
N LEU A 120 -1.19 -5.97 -4.10
CA LEU A 120 -2.65 -6.13 -3.96
C LEU A 120 -3.03 -7.10 -2.84
N SER A 121 -2.22 -8.12 -2.60
CA SER A 121 -2.44 -9.13 -1.55
C SER A 121 -2.29 -8.60 -0.12
N GLY A 122 -1.74 -7.40 0.07
CA GLY A 122 -1.49 -6.82 1.39
C GLY A 122 -0.27 -7.41 2.11
N ARG A 123 0.40 -8.39 1.51
CA ARG A 123 1.59 -9.05 2.05
C ARG A 123 2.77 -8.10 2.24
N THR A 124 3.54 -8.31 3.29
CA THR A 124 4.77 -7.57 3.63
C THR A 124 5.99 -8.49 3.85
N ASP A 125 5.76 -9.80 3.83
CA ASP A 125 6.70 -10.86 4.20
C ASP A 125 7.92 -10.99 3.27
N GLN A 126 7.84 -10.45 2.05
CA GLN A 126 8.97 -10.50 1.11
C GLN A 126 10.06 -9.49 1.48
N GLN A 127 9.71 -8.45 2.24
CA GLN A 127 10.63 -7.40 2.66
C GLN A 127 11.45 -6.80 1.50
N LYS A 128 10.76 -6.50 0.39
CA LYS A 128 11.33 -5.94 -0.84
C LYS A 128 10.81 -4.55 -1.16
N ILE A 129 11.63 -3.80 -1.88
CA ILE A 129 11.36 -2.49 -2.46
C ILE A 129 11.54 -2.63 -3.97
N LEU A 130 10.56 -2.19 -4.77
CA LEU A 130 10.73 -2.18 -6.22
C LEU A 130 11.47 -0.91 -6.64
N LEU A 131 12.54 -1.05 -7.41
CA LEU A 131 13.27 0.05 -8.02
C LEU A 131 13.16 -0.07 -9.55
N ILE A 132 12.45 0.87 -10.18
CA ILE A 132 12.34 0.93 -11.65
C ILE A 132 13.24 2.06 -12.16
N ILE A 133 14.22 1.69 -12.98
CA ILE A 133 15.24 2.58 -13.54
C ILE A 133 15.06 2.66 -15.05
N GLY A 134 15.15 3.85 -15.62
CA GLY A 134 15.21 4.01 -17.07
C GLY A 134 15.04 5.46 -17.51
N PRO A 135 15.17 5.80 -18.79
CA PRO A 135 15.12 7.18 -19.26
C PRO A 135 13.77 7.85 -19.01
N THR A 136 13.71 9.17 -19.19
CA THR A 136 12.43 9.89 -19.20
C THR A 136 11.50 9.29 -20.26
N ARG A 137 10.19 9.30 -19.99
CA ARG A 137 9.16 8.74 -20.88
C ARG A 137 9.37 7.26 -21.23
N SER A 138 9.90 6.47 -20.30
CA SER A 138 10.08 5.01 -20.47
C SER A 138 8.86 4.19 -20.05
N GLY A 139 7.74 4.79 -19.63
CA GLY A 139 6.55 4.08 -19.15
C GLY A 139 6.48 3.85 -17.63
N LYS A 140 7.51 4.25 -16.85
CA LYS A 140 7.51 4.20 -15.36
C LYS A 140 6.25 4.81 -14.74
N GLY A 141 5.88 6.01 -15.20
CA GLY A 141 4.70 6.72 -14.69
C GLY A 141 3.39 5.98 -14.98
N THR A 142 3.28 5.34 -16.15
CA THR A 142 2.13 4.52 -16.53
C THR A 142 2.00 3.30 -15.61
N ILE A 143 3.11 2.59 -15.36
CA ILE A 143 3.15 1.45 -14.41
C ILE A 143 2.65 1.89 -13.03
N ALA A 144 3.21 2.97 -12.49
CA ALA A 144 2.85 3.46 -11.17
C ALA A 144 1.39 3.94 -11.08
N ARG A 145 0.87 4.58 -12.14
CA ARG A 145 -0.53 5.01 -12.20
C ARG A 145 -1.50 3.83 -12.21
N ILE A 146 -1.20 2.80 -12.98
CA ILE A 146 -2.04 1.60 -13.05
C ILE A 146 -2.07 0.89 -11.69
N LEU A 147 -0.91 0.70 -11.05
CA LEU A 147 -0.90 0.09 -9.71
C LEU A 147 -1.62 0.98 -8.68
N ALA A 148 -1.44 2.29 -8.73
CA ALA A 148 -2.17 3.21 -7.86
C ALA A 148 -3.70 3.14 -8.07
N ALA A 149 -4.16 2.99 -9.31
CA ALA A 149 -5.57 2.81 -9.63
C ALA A 149 -6.11 1.47 -9.09
N LEU A 150 -5.33 0.39 -9.19
CA LEU A 150 -5.70 -0.92 -8.64
C LEU A 150 -5.74 -0.92 -7.11
N VAL A 151 -4.80 -0.25 -6.44
CA VAL A 151 -4.79 -0.11 -4.97
C VAL A 151 -5.87 0.87 -4.49
N GLY A 152 -6.25 1.82 -5.34
CA GLY A 152 -7.18 2.91 -5.03
C GLY A 152 -6.44 4.16 -4.55
N ALA A 153 -6.77 5.32 -5.12
CA ALA A 153 -6.06 6.58 -4.87
C ALA A 153 -5.96 6.97 -3.39
N GLY A 154 -6.99 6.65 -2.59
CA GLY A 154 -7.00 6.89 -1.15
C GLY A 154 -6.00 6.04 -0.35
N ASN A 155 -5.45 4.98 -0.95
CA ASN A 155 -4.57 4.01 -0.30
C ASN A 155 -3.10 4.18 -0.72
N VAL A 156 -2.78 5.22 -1.48
CA VAL A 156 -1.43 5.49 -1.99
C VAL A 156 -0.84 6.73 -1.32
N ALA A 157 0.44 6.67 -0.97
CA ALA A 157 1.23 7.81 -0.57
C ALA A 157 2.28 8.18 -1.63
N GLY A 158 2.66 9.45 -1.69
CA GLY A 158 3.67 9.95 -2.63
C GLY A 158 4.79 10.73 -1.94
N PRO A 159 5.54 10.14 -0.98
CA PRO A 159 6.66 10.84 -0.37
C PRO A 159 7.83 11.00 -1.35
N THR A 160 8.66 12.02 -1.12
CA THR A 160 9.98 12.10 -1.74
C THR A 160 11.03 11.43 -0.86
N LEU A 161 12.16 10.99 -1.42
CA LEU A 161 13.26 10.46 -0.61
C LEU A 161 13.71 11.45 0.46
N ALA A 162 13.86 12.73 0.11
CA ALA A 162 14.20 13.78 1.05
C ALA A 162 13.18 13.88 2.20
N SER A 163 11.87 13.81 1.90
CA SER A 163 10.84 13.90 2.93
C SER A 163 10.90 12.75 3.93
N LEU A 164 11.24 11.53 3.51
CA LEU A 164 11.35 10.37 4.39
C LEU A 164 12.46 10.55 5.45
N GLY A 165 13.51 11.32 5.14
CA GLY A 165 14.57 11.65 6.08
C GLY A 165 14.19 12.71 7.13
N THR A 166 12.99 13.29 7.06
CA THR A 166 12.53 14.34 7.98
C THR A 166 11.61 13.79 9.09
N ASN A 167 11.50 14.51 10.22
CA ASN A 167 10.72 14.10 11.39
C ASN A 167 9.26 13.71 11.05
N PHE A 168 8.59 14.44 10.16
CA PHE A 168 7.18 14.20 9.81
C PHE A 168 6.99 13.42 8.50
N GLY A 169 8.07 12.99 7.85
CA GLY A 169 8.04 12.36 6.52
C GLY A 169 7.15 11.12 6.43
N LEU A 170 7.16 10.33 7.50
CA LEU A 170 6.45 9.06 7.59
C LEU A 170 4.96 9.22 7.92
N SER A 171 4.53 10.39 8.39
CA SER A 171 3.15 10.63 8.80
C SER A 171 2.12 10.34 7.70
N THR A 172 2.53 10.52 6.44
CA THR A 172 1.71 10.25 5.26
C THR A 172 1.55 8.75 4.96
N LEU A 173 2.43 7.90 5.50
CA LEU A 173 2.43 6.45 5.26
C LEU A 173 1.51 5.68 6.22
N VAL A 174 1.08 6.31 7.31
CA VAL A 174 0.23 5.66 8.32
C VAL A 174 -1.07 5.17 7.66
N GLY A 175 -1.29 3.85 7.69
CA GLY A 175 -2.43 3.19 7.06
C GLY A 175 -2.40 3.15 5.54
N LYS A 176 -1.29 3.52 4.88
CA LYS A 176 -1.15 3.45 3.42
C LYS A 176 -0.41 2.17 3.02
N PRO A 177 -1.05 1.23 2.30
CA PRO A 177 -0.40 -0.01 1.86
C PRO A 177 0.64 0.18 0.76
N PHE A 178 0.61 1.30 0.03
CA PHE A 178 1.50 1.51 -1.11
C PHE A 178 2.04 2.94 -1.14
N ALA A 179 3.32 3.10 -1.43
CA ALA A 179 3.95 4.40 -1.62
C ALA A 179 4.81 4.43 -2.88
N ILE A 180 4.63 5.50 -3.66
CA ILE A 180 5.38 5.77 -4.89
C ILE A 180 6.33 6.92 -4.63
N ILE A 181 7.62 6.67 -4.80
CA ILE A 181 8.66 7.68 -4.68
C ILE A 181 9.13 8.03 -6.08
N SER A 182 8.71 9.19 -6.56
CA SER A 182 9.07 9.68 -7.89
C SER A 182 10.34 10.52 -7.83
N ASP A 183 11.24 10.32 -8.79
CA ASP A 183 12.52 11.05 -8.93
C ASP A 183 13.43 10.87 -7.70
N ALA A 184 13.97 9.66 -7.57
CA ALA A 184 14.92 9.30 -6.52
C ALA A 184 16.32 9.91 -6.75
N ARG A 185 16.41 11.23 -6.57
CA ARG A 185 17.69 11.93 -6.48
C ARG A 185 18.05 12.11 -5.01
N LEU A 186 19.10 11.44 -4.58
CA LEU A 186 19.75 11.68 -3.30
C LEU A 186 20.99 12.53 -3.57
N SER A 187 21.02 13.75 -3.03
CA SER A 187 22.18 14.62 -3.09
C SER A 187 22.82 14.75 -1.70
N GLY A 188 24.09 14.41 -1.56
CA GLY A 188 24.90 14.73 -0.38
C GLY A 188 24.82 13.74 0.79
N ARG A 189 25.15 14.23 1.99
CA ARG A 189 25.30 13.45 3.26
C ARG A 189 23.97 13.04 3.91
N GLU A 190 22.83 13.34 3.31
CA GLU A 190 21.48 13.13 3.86
C GLU A 190 20.91 11.72 3.59
N GLY A 191 21.68 10.82 2.96
CA GLY A 191 21.23 9.47 2.62
C GLY A 191 21.00 8.54 3.82
N GLY A 192 21.73 8.72 4.92
CA GLY A 192 21.68 7.83 6.09
C GLY A 192 20.26 7.65 6.66
N PRO A 193 19.60 8.73 7.10
CA PRO A 193 18.23 8.66 7.62
C PRO A 193 17.23 8.08 6.61
N VAL A 194 17.39 8.39 5.32
CA VAL A 194 16.51 7.85 4.27
C VAL A 194 16.68 6.34 4.14
N VAL A 195 17.92 5.85 4.08
CA VAL A 195 18.22 4.42 4.00
C VAL A 195 17.69 3.69 5.23
N GLU A 196 17.90 4.25 6.42
CA GLU A 196 17.35 3.70 7.66
C GLU A 196 15.83 3.55 7.56
N ARG A 197 15.11 4.60 7.16
CA ARG A 197 13.64 4.50 7.00
C ARG A 197 13.22 3.49 5.93
N LEU A 198 13.93 3.39 4.81
CA LEU A 198 13.64 2.37 3.79
C LEU A 198 13.82 0.96 4.34
N LEU A 199 14.89 0.72 5.12
CA LEU A 199 15.14 -0.57 5.79
C LEU A 199 14.06 -0.88 6.83
N THR A 200 13.74 0.07 7.71
CA THR A 200 12.73 -0.11 8.77
C THR A 200 11.34 -0.39 8.19
N ILE A 201 10.91 0.37 7.16
CA ILE A 201 9.62 0.17 6.50
C ILE A 201 9.58 -1.20 5.81
N SER A 202 10.60 -1.52 5.01
CA SER A 202 10.63 -2.79 4.27
C SER A 202 10.88 -4.00 5.17
N GLY A 203 11.47 -3.82 6.34
CA GLY A 203 11.77 -4.87 7.32
C GLY A 203 10.61 -5.25 8.24
N GLU A 204 9.48 -4.53 8.18
CA GLU A 204 8.36 -4.65 9.13
C GLU A 204 8.72 -4.32 10.59
N ASP A 205 9.66 -3.41 10.77
CA ASP A 205 10.09 -2.97 12.08
C ASP A 205 9.04 -2.01 12.69
N THR A 206 8.85 -2.10 14.01
CA THR A 206 8.02 -1.13 14.75
C THR A 206 8.73 0.22 14.78
N ILE A 207 8.02 1.27 14.41
CA ILE A 207 8.58 2.61 14.28
C ILE A 207 7.68 3.67 14.90
N ASP A 208 8.30 4.69 15.50
CA ASP A 208 7.62 5.90 15.94
C ASP A 208 7.52 6.89 14.77
N VAL A 209 6.27 7.33 14.53
CA VAL A 209 5.92 8.30 13.49
C VAL A 209 5.40 9.56 14.16
N ASP A 210 6.20 10.61 14.11
CA ASP A 210 5.78 11.93 14.57
C ASP A 210 4.70 12.51 13.66
N ARG A 211 3.69 13.13 14.29
CA ARG A 211 2.54 13.72 13.59
C ARG A 211 2.33 15.15 14.10
N LYS A 212 2.29 16.11 13.18
CA LYS A 212 2.16 17.52 13.52
C LYS A 212 0.86 17.76 14.31
N TYR A 213 0.98 18.34 15.51
CA TYR A 213 -0.13 18.60 16.45
C TYR A 213 -0.94 17.37 16.87
N ARG A 214 -0.34 16.18 16.82
CA ARG A 214 -0.95 14.92 17.29
C ARG A 214 0.06 14.12 18.08
N GLN A 215 -0.43 13.17 18.88
CA GLN A 215 0.45 12.20 19.53
C GLN A 215 1.22 11.40 18.48
N PRO A 216 2.46 10.98 18.75
CA PRO A 216 3.17 10.04 17.91
C PRO A 216 2.32 8.78 17.68
N TRP A 217 2.51 8.15 16.52
CA TRP A 217 1.94 6.84 16.24
C TRP A 217 3.06 5.82 16.26
N THR A 218 2.87 4.73 16.98
CA THR A 218 3.83 3.63 17.07
C THR A 218 3.20 2.40 16.45
N GLY A 219 3.93 1.74 15.55
CA GLY A 219 3.46 0.50 14.92
C GLY A 219 4.28 0.15 13.69
N LYS A 220 3.80 -0.83 12.92
CA LYS A 220 4.41 -1.26 11.66
C LYS A 220 3.70 -0.59 10.48
N LEU A 221 4.48 0.02 9.59
CA LEU A 221 3.92 0.59 8.35
C LEU A 221 3.72 -0.55 7.33
N PRO A 222 2.49 -0.86 6.89
CA PRO A 222 2.24 -1.96 5.94
C PRO A 222 2.64 -1.59 4.51
N THR A 223 3.49 -0.58 4.33
CA THR A 223 3.70 0.12 3.07
C THR A 223 4.72 -0.59 2.20
N ARG A 224 4.31 -1.01 1.00
CA ARG A 224 5.24 -1.44 -0.05
C ARG A 224 5.75 -0.21 -0.79
N LEU A 225 7.06 -0.12 -0.96
CA LEU A 225 7.73 1.03 -1.56
C LEU A 225 8.06 0.73 -3.03
N MET A 226 7.64 1.61 -3.93
CA MET A 226 8.07 1.62 -5.34
C MET A 226 8.83 2.92 -5.62
N ILE A 227 10.08 2.78 -6.04
CA ILE A 227 10.96 3.89 -6.37
C ILE A 227 11.10 3.98 -7.89
N LEU A 228 10.83 5.16 -8.45
CA LEU A 228 11.03 5.46 -9.86
C LEU A 228 12.21 6.41 -10.02
N SER A 229 13.21 6.01 -10.80
CA SER A 229 14.38 6.83 -11.06
C SER A 229 14.80 6.81 -12.52
N ASN A 230 15.52 7.85 -12.94
CA ASN A 230 16.18 7.87 -14.23
C ASN A 230 17.56 7.21 -14.20
N GLU A 231 18.24 7.31 -13.06
CA GLU A 231 19.57 6.78 -12.82
C GLU A 231 19.56 5.95 -11.54
N LEU A 232 20.53 5.05 -11.38
CA LEU A 232 20.67 4.28 -10.15
C LEU A 232 20.94 5.24 -8.98
N PRO A 233 20.08 5.27 -7.93
CA PRO A 233 20.29 6.18 -6.81
C PRO A 233 21.50 5.74 -5.99
N GLN A 234 22.33 6.70 -5.59
CA GLN A 234 23.44 6.45 -4.67
C GLN A 234 22.93 6.59 -3.23
N PHE A 235 22.74 5.47 -2.55
CA PHE A 235 22.22 5.44 -1.18
C PHE A 235 23.29 5.65 -0.10
N GLY A 236 24.59 5.63 -0.45
CA GLY A 236 25.69 5.88 0.49
C GLY A 236 25.84 4.83 1.60
N ASP A 237 25.16 3.69 1.49
CA ASP A 237 25.21 2.59 2.45
C ASP A 237 26.50 1.78 2.29
N SER A 238 27.43 1.93 3.24
CA SER A 238 28.70 1.19 3.27
C SER A 238 28.53 -0.30 3.59
N SER A 239 27.36 -0.72 4.10
CA SER A 239 27.07 -2.10 4.48
C SER A 239 26.48 -2.94 3.33
N GLY A 240 25.92 -2.29 2.31
CA GLY A 240 25.26 -2.94 1.18
C GLY A 240 23.94 -3.64 1.53
N VAL A 241 23.43 -3.49 2.76
CA VAL A 241 22.21 -4.16 3.23
C VAL A 241 21.00 -3.68 2.45
N ILE A 242 20.92 -2.38 2.13
CA ILE A 242 19.79 -1.85 1.35
C ILE A 242 19.68 -2.48 -0.05
N ALA A 243 20.80 -2.88 -0.65
CA ALA A 243 20.81 -3.52 -1.97
C ALA A 243 20.01 -4.84 -1.97
N GLN A 244 20.02 -5.58 -0.85
CA GLN A 244 19.28 -6.85 -0.73
C GLN A 244 17.76 -6.65 -0.64
N ARG A 245 17.30 -5.43 -0.35
CA ARG A 245 15.87 -5.09 -0.35
C ARG A 245 15.36 -4.79 -1.75
N PHE A 246 16.22 -4.45 -2.71
CA PHE A 246 15.75 -4.04 -4.03
C PHE A 246 15.44 -5.20 -4.96
N VAL A 247 14.28 -5.12 -5.62
CA VAL A 247 14.01 -5.77 -6.89
C VAL A 247 14.15 -4.70 -7.97
N VAL A 248 15.15 -4.86 -8.84
CA VAL A 248 15.50 -3.83 -9.84
C VAL A 248 14.95 -4.19 -11.20
N LEU A 249 14.16 -3.30 -11.78
CA LEU A 249 13.68 -3.39 -13.16
C LEU A 249 14.30 -2.28 -14.01
N ASN A 250 15.07 -2.67 -15.02
CA ASN A 250 15.68 -1.74 -15.96
C ASN A 250 14.80 -1.57 -17.19
N MET A 251 14.56 -0.32 -17.59
CA MET A 251 13.85 0.05 -18.80
C MET A 251 14.84 0.72 -19.76
N ALA A 252 15.02 0.12 -20.94
CA ALA A 252 15.97 0.63 -21.94
C ALA A 252 15.33 1.59 -22.95
N LEU A 253 14.01 1.50 -23.15
CA LEU A 253 13.29 2.23 -24.18
C LEU A 253 12.73 3.57 -23.68
N SER A 254 12.69 4.56 -24.56
CA SER A 254 12.08 5.88 -24.31
C SER A 254 11.09 6.21 -25.44
N TRP A 255 9.90 6.70 -25.06
CA TRP A 255 8.86 7.17 -25.99
C TRP A 255 8.84 8.69 -26.13
N LEU A 256 9.99 9.34 -25.92
CA LEU A 256 10.15 10.77 -26.19
C LEU A 256 9.82 11.07 -27.66
N GLY A 257 8.71 11.78 -27.90
CA GLY A 257 8.21 12.10 -29.24
C GLY A 257 7.21 11.09 -29.84
N GLN A 258 6.89 10.00 -29.15
CA GLN A 258 5.87 9.02 -29.55
C GLN A 258 4.86 8.78 -28.41
N GLU A 259 4.44 9.85 -27.76
CA GLU A 259 3.59 9.78 -26.58
C GLU A 259 2.14 9.50 -26.97
N ASP A 260 1.54 8.50 -26.33
CA ASP A 260 0.09 8.34 -26.33
C ASP A 260 -0.49 9.09 -25.11
N THR A 261 -1.04 10.28 -25.36
CA THR A 261 -1.64 11.13 -24.33
C THR A 261 -3.02 10.65 -23.86
N THR A 262 -3.56 9.60 -24.47
CA THR A 262 -4.90 9.06 -24.16
C THR A 262 -4.88 7.93 -23.13
N LEU A 263 -3.70 7.49 -22.69
CA LEU A 263 -3.53 6.52 -21.60
C LEU A 263 -3.83 7.19 -20.24
N THR A 264 -5.11 7.34 -19.91
CA THR A 264 -5.58 7.77 -18.58
C THR A 264 -5.78 6.60 -17.64
#